data_AF-Q468G7-F1
#
_entry.id   AF-Q468G7-F1
#
_cell.length_a   1.000
_cell.length_b   1.000
_cell.length_c   1.000
_cell.angle_alpha   90.00
_cell.angle_beta   90.00
_cell.angle_gamma   90.00
#
_symmetry.space_group_name_H-M   'P 1'
#
loop_
_entity.id
_entity.type
_entity.pdbx_description
1 polymer ?
#
loop_
_entity_poly.entity_id
_entity_poly.type
_entity_poly.pdbx_seq_one_letter_code
_entity_poly.pdbx_strand_id
1 'polypeptide(L)'
;MKSQDIAIVGILLAVGAIVRYLSLVIPGPIVSNLVIAFYCLAIILVMPIFTEVIGIGIVAGIVCALLSHSIFPPANLISEPVGAVACLVT
;
A
#
# COMPACT_ATOMS: atom_id res chain seq x y z
N MET A 1 1.90 12.82 -13.40
CA MET A 1 1.85 13.55 -12.12
C MET A 1 2.75 14.79 -12.08
N LYS A 2 2.38 15.84 -11.31
CA LYS A 2 3.37 16.85 -10.89
C LYS A 2 4.25 16.27 -9.78
N SER A 3 5.47 16.77 -9.60
CA SER A 3 6.43 16.22 -8.61
C SER A 3 5.88 16.21 -7.17
N GLN A 4 4.98 17.14 -6.83
CA GLN A 4 4.33 17.19 -5.52
C GLN A 4 3.39 16.00 -5.27
N ASP A 5 2.67 15.55 -6.30
CA ASP A 5 1.73 14.43 -6.20
C ASP A 5 2.46 13.11 -5.90
N ILE A 6 3.58 12.89 -6.59
CA ILE A 6 4.44 11.72 -6.39
C ILE A 6 5.02 11.74 -4.97
N ALA A 7 5.43 12.92 -4.48
CA ALA A 7 5.93 13.08 -3.12
C ALA A 7 4.86 12.76 -2.07
N ILE A 8 3.62 13.25 -2.27
CA ILE A 8 2.49 12.97 -1.38
C ILE A 8 2.23 11.45 -1.33
N VAL A 9 2.14 10.80 -2.49
CA VAL A 9 1.95 9.33 -2.57
C VAL A 9 3.06 8.60 -1.82
N GLY A 10 4.33 8.97 -2.05
CA GLY A 10 5.48 8.34 -1.39
C GLY A 10 5.47 8.51 0.12
N ILE A 11 5.13 9.71 0.61
CA ILE A 11 5.04 9.99 2.05
C ILE A 11 3.91 9.18 2.69
N LEU A 12 2.72 9.13 2.08
CA LEU A 12 1.61 8.33 2.60
C LEU A 12 1.94 6.83 2.61
N LEU A 13 2.62 6.32 1.58
CA LEU A 13 3.08 4.93 1.53
C LEU A 13 4.07 4.62 2.66
N ALA A 14 5.05 5.51 2.89
CA ALA A 14 6.01 5.37 3.98
C ALA A 14 5.33 5.37 5.36
N VAL A 15 4.35 6.25 5.57
CA VAL A 15 3.56 6.28 6.81
C VAL A 15 2.78 4.96 6.99
N GLY A 16 2.11 4.48 5.94
CA GLY A 16 1.41 3.19 5.97
C GLY A 16 2.33 2.02 6.31
N ALA A 17 3.56 2.02 5.79
CA ALA A 17 4.59 1.02 6.07
C ALA A 17 5.00 1.00 7.54
N ILE A 18 5.25 2.18 8.13
CA ILE A 18 5.60 2.33 9.55
C ILE A 18 4.45 1.87 10.45
N VAL A 19 3.20 2.23 10.10
CA VAL A 19 2.01 1.81 10.86
C VAL A 19 1.84 0.30 10.81
N ARG A 20 2.08 -0.35 9.65
CA ARG A 20 2.06 -1.82 9.55
C ARG A 20 3.16 -2.46 10.39
N TYR A 21 4.37 -1.90 10.39
CA TYR A 21 5.45 -2.37 11.26
C TYR A 21 5.06 -2.32 12.75
N LEU A 22 4.43 -1.22 13.18
CA LEU A 22 3.86 -1.09 14.53
C LEU A 22 2.75 -2.10 14.80
N SER A 23 1.90 -2.38 13.82
CA SER A 23 0.84 -3.37 13.96
C SER A 23 1.35 -4.81 14.08
N LEU A 24 2.53 -5.11 13.54
CA LEU A 24 3.19 -6.41 13.70
C LEU A 24 3.74 -6.63 15.12
N VAL A 25 3.96 -5.55 15.88
CA VAL A 25 4.37 -5.61 17.29
C VAL A 25 3.21 -6.02 18.21
N ILE A 26 1.96 -5.86 17.77
CA ILE A 26 0.76 -6.30 18.51
C ILE A 26 0.39 -7.71 18.04
N PRO A 27 0.60 -8.78 18.84
CA PRO A 27 0.38 -10.15 18.41
C PRO A 27 -1.10 -10.45 18.15
N GLY A 28 -1.49 -10.47 16.88
CA GLY A 28 -2.79 -10.89 16.38
C GLY A 28 -2.67 -12.07 15.39
N PRO A 29 -3.56 -13.08 15.43
CA PRO A 29 -3.55 -14.22 14.51
C PRO A 29 -3.70 -13.85 13.02
N ILE A 30 -4.26 -12.66 12.75
CA ILE A 30 -4.48 -12.11 11.42
C ILE A 30 -4.02 -10.65 11.47
N VAL A 31 -2.83 -10.35 10.94
CA VAL A 31 -2.32 -8.99 10.91
C VAL A 31 -3.00 -8.24 9.76
N SER A 32 -3.81 -7.24 10.11
CA SER A 32 -4.49 -6.39 9.14
C SER A 32 -3.49 -5.60 8.29
N ASN A 33 -3.78 -5.44 7.00
CA ASN A 33 -2.93 -4.63 6.11
C ASN A 33 -3.38 -3.18 6.10
N LEU A 34 -2.87 -2.38 7.05
CA LEU A 34 -3.14 -0.94 7.10
C LEU A 34 -2.49 -0.15 5.95
N VAL A 35 -1.50 -0.72 5.24
CA VAL A 35 -0.92 -0.07 4.04
C VAL A 35 -1.99 0.16 2.98
N ILE A 36 -3.00 -0.72 2.92
CA ILE A 36 -4.13 -0.62 1.99
C ILE A 36 -4.95 0.65 2.22
N ALA A 37 -5.25 0.95 3.48
CA ALA A 37 -5.99 2.16 3.82
C ALA A 37 -5.22 3.43 3.41
N PHE A 38 -3.91 3.45 3.63
CA PHE A 38 -3.07 4.61 3.31
C PHE A 38 -2.85 4.81 1.81
N TYR A 39 -2.62 3.74 1.04
CA TYR A 39 -2.51 3.93 -0.42
C TYR A 39 -3.87 4.27 -1.04
N CYS A 40 -5.00 3.72 -0.57
CA CYS A 40 -6.32 4.12 -1.09
C CYS A 40 -6.60 5.60 -0.79
N LEU A 41 -6.22 6.08 0.39
CA LEU A 41 -6.29 7.50 0.71
C LEU A 41 -5.41 8.35 -0.22
N ALA A 42 -4.20 7.88 -0.54
CA ALA A 42 -3.31 8.55 -1.49
C ALA A 42 -3.90 8.59 -2.91
N ILE A 43 -4.52 7.48 -3.37
CA ILE A 43 -5.18 7.41 -4.68
C ILE A 43 -6.35 8.39 -4.75
N ILE A 44 -7.21 8.43 -3.73
CA ILE A 44 -8.35 9.36 -3.69
C ILE A 44 -7.88 10.83 -3.68
N LEU A 45 -6.80 11.14 -2.96
CA LEU A 45 -6.31 12.51 -2.83
C LEU A 45 -5.61 13.03 -4.09
N VAL A 46 -4.90 12.15 -4.81
CA VAL A 46 -4.07 12.51 -5.96
C VAL A 46 -4.78 12.30 -7.31
N MET A 47 -5.87 11.50 -7.34
CA MET A 47 -6.53 11.05 -8.58
C MET A 47 -5.54 10.62 -9.67
N PRO A 48 -4.67 9.64 -9.37
CA PRO A 48 -3.65 9.13 -10.30
C PRO A 48 -4.28 8.46 -11.53
N ILE A 49 -3.54 8.41 -12.65
CA ILE A 49 -3.96 7.61 -13.82
C ILE A 49 -3.77 6.10 -13.56
N PHE A 50 -4.48 5.24 -14.29
CA PHE A 50 -4.45 3.77 -14.13
C PHE A 50 -3.03 3.17 -14.04
N THR A 51 -2.09 3.68 -14.83
CA THR A 51 -0.69 3.21 -14.82
C THR A 51 0.05 3.59 -13.55
N GLU A 52 -0.23 4.75 -12.97
CA GLU A 52 0.38 5.22 -11.73
C GLU A 52 -0.17 4.41 -10.53
N VAL A 53 -1.47 4.06 -10.53
CA VAL A 53 -2.07 3.21 -9.49
C VAL A 53 -1.49 1.81 -9.45
N ILE A 54 -1.25 1.19 -10.60
CA ILE A 54 -0.58 -0.11 -10.68
C ILE A 54 0.83 0.00 -10.09
N GLY A 55 1.56 1.08 -10.39
CA GLY A 55 2.88 1.33 -9.80
C GLY A 55 2.83 1.45 -8.27
N ILE A 56 1.88 2.21 -7.73
CA ILE A 56 1.67 2.37 -6.29
C ILE A 56 1.35 1.03 -5.62
N GLY A 57 0.46 0.23 -6.22
CA GLY A 57 0.09 -1.09 -5.73
C GLY A 57 1.25 -2.09 -5.73
N ILE A 58 2.14 -2.05 -6.74
CA ILE A 58 3.35 -2.88 -6.78
C ILE A 58 4.35 -2.45 -5.70
N VAL A 59 4.58 -1.14 -5.53
CA VAL A 59 5.49 -0.62 -4.49
C VAL A 59 4.96 -0.97 -3.10
N ALA A 60 3.65 -0.80 -2.86
CA ALA A 60 2.98 -1.26 -1.63
C ALA A 60 3.20 -2.77 -1.41
N GLY A 61 2.95 -3.55 -2.47
CA GLY A 61 3.28 -4.97 -2.63
C GLY A 61 4.62 -5.37 -2.02
N ILE A 62 5.67 -4.73 -2.55
CA ILE A 62 7.05 -4.99 -2.18
C ILE A 62 7.32 -4.57 -0.73
N VAL A 63 6.84 -3.40 -0.32
CA VAL A 63 7.02 -2.88 1.04
C VAL A 63 6.38 -3.81 2.08
N CYS A 64 5.18 -4.31 1.82
CA CYS A 64 4.53 -5.27 2.68
C CYS A 64 5.21 -6.64 2.70
N ALA A 65 5.74 -7.10 1.56
CA ALA A 65 6.51 -8.33 1.48
C ALA A 65 7.81 -8.26 2.29
N LEU A 66 8.48 -7.09 2.29
CA LEU A 66 9.70 -6.86 3.06
C LEU A 66 9.45 -6.69 4.56
N LEU A 67 8.33 -6.09 4.96
CA LEU A 67 7.98 -5.86 6.37
C LEU A 67 7.37 -7.08 7.07
N SER A 68 6.77 -8.02 6.32
CA SER A 68 6.09 -9.17 6.91
C SER A 68 7.10 -10.26 7.26
N HIS A 69 7.36 -10.48 8.55
CA HIS A 69 8.10 -11.64 9.06
C HIS A 69 7.23 -12.92 9.04
N SER A 70 6.42 -13.14 7.99
CA SER A 70 5.43 -14.23 7.89
C SER A 70 5.41 -14.94 6.53
N ILE A 71 4.92 -16.19 6.58
CA ILE A 71 5.09 -17.33 5.67
C ILE A 71 4.43 -17.18 4.27
N PHE A 72 3.75 -16.07 3.98
CA PHE A 72 3.11 -15.82 2.66
C PHE A 72 3.44 -14.44 2.03
N PRO A 73 4.71 -14.20 1.63
CA PRO A 73 5.12 -13.02 0.87
C PRO A 73 4.38 -12.78 -0.47
N PRO A 74 4.04 -13.80 -1.30
CA PRO A 74 3.53 -13.54 -2.65
C PRO A 74 2.05 -13.13 -2.69
N ALA A 75 1.28 -13.45 -1.64
CA ALA A 75 -0.15 -13.12 -1.60
C ALA A 75 -0.38 -11.59 -1.53
N ASN A 76 0.45 -10.88 -0.77
CA ASN A 76 0.36 -9.42 -0.64
C ASN A 76 0.76 -8.71 -1.94
N LEU A 77 1.78 -9.26 -2.63
CA LEU A 77 2.27 -8.73 -3.91
C LEU A 77 1.21 -8.73 -5.02
N ILE A 78 0.26 -9.66 -4.98
CA ILE A 78 -0.87 -9.73 -5.92
C ILE A 78 -2.11 -9.02 -5.37
N SER A 79 -2.36 -9.11 -4.06
CA SER A 79 -3.54 -8.52 -3.43
C SER A 79 -3.52 -6.98 -3.43
N GLU A 80 -2.35 -6.37 -3.26
CA GLU A 80 -2.20 -4.91 -3.21
C GLU A 80 -2.43 -4.21 -4.56
N PRO A 81 -1.89 -4.69 -5.71
CA PRO A 81 -2.24 -4.09 -7.00
C PRO A 81 -3.70 -4.31 -7.38
N VAL A 82 -4.31 -5.46 -7.02
CA VAL A 82 -5.75 -5.69 -7.22
C VAL A 82 -6.57 -4.72 -6.37
N GLY A 83 -6.20 -4.50 -5.11
CA GLY A 83 -6.87 -3.55 -4.23
C GLY A 83 -6.69 -2.09 -4.67
N ALA A 84 -5.53 -1.74 -5.23
CA ALA A 84 -5.27 -0.42 -5.80
C ALA A 84 -6.16 -0.15 -7.03
N VAL A 85 -6.29 -1.12 -7.92
CA VAL A 85 -7.19 -1.02 -9.08
C VAL A 85 -8.66 -0.94 -8.63
N ALA A 86 -9.07 -1.72 -7.63
CA ALA A 86 -10.42 -1.63 -7.08
C ALA A 86 -10.73 -0.24 -6.49
N CYS A 87 -9.79 0.35 -5.74
CA CYS A 87 -9.93 1.70 -5.19
C CYS A 87 -9.99 2.81 -6.27
N LEU A 88 -9.45 2.59 -7.47
CA LEU A 88 -9.59 3.55 -8.57
C LEU A 88 -10.91 3.41 -9.34
N VAL A 89 -11.52 2.23 -9.32
CA VAL A 89 -12.81 1.97 -9.98
C VAL A 89 -14.01 2.40 -9.13
N THR A 90 -13.82 2.61 -7.82
CA THR A 90 -14.87 2.97 -6.86
C THR A 90 -14.93 4.48 -6.64
#